data_AF-A0AA35SB37-F1
#
_entry.id   AF-A0AA35SB37-F1
#
_cell.length_a   1.000
_cell.length_b   1.000
_cell.length_c   1.000
_cell.angle_alpha   90.00
_cell.angle_beta   90.00
_cell.angle_gamma   90.00
#
_symmetry.space_group_name_H-M   'P 1'
#
loop_
_entity.id
_entity.type
_entity.pdbx_description
1 polymer ?
#
loop_
_entity_poly.entity_id
_entity_poly.type
_entity_poly.pdbx_seq_one_letter_code
_entity_poly.pdbx_strand_id
1 'polypeptide(L)'
;MFQETVEVVRKIWSEEFFSHQGTNYRFPVPDTVFSHPSYPPDPYWHEDGRVTRLRVTPRPFQKPHPPLWMTVSTDRSVATAAEMGLKACYWQPPPLRLRERMKLYAEVRSEVEGRPFSLGEDQAVMRSTYVAASMEEARREAEAGIMSAYIFNDPFRGKQVFTNPGEELDAEVKLDWDFLEPRTLLVGSPDDVAEKIQELQEVCNLDYLLVEFAHSGISLKKTLQNLENFGTKVMPRFNACFAHPDDEAFPVGGALAAHASRGVQIRLITATLGEEGEIRQSGSATRDTLGSVRRVELARAVRILGLDDHIVLHYRDSGMVGTPPNEHPQAFVNAPAEVVIERLVEEIRRFRPQVVLTFDPAGLYGHPDHIAIYQHTTEAFKRAADPTAYPQHLINGVEPHAPQRLYYSARPRGFRMEWAQTLRSYGIDFPLPDPNRANDGAPPETSVEVMCALAQMEVKMGCILSHRTQVAPDWPYDRVPREAANKILGREYYIRGWPPVTNDETVSPDFFAALSEED
;
A
#
# COMPACT_ATOMS: atom_id res chain seq x y z
N MET A 1 35.71 -0.77 -11.89
CA MET A 1 35.41 -1.12 -10.49
C MET A 1 33.91 -1.25 -10.23
N PHE A 2 33.10 -0.18 -10.18
CA PHE A 2 31.67 -0.28 -9.82
C PHE A 2 30.85 -1.30 -10.62
N GLN A 3 30.95 -1.29 -11.96
CA GLN A 3 30.24 -2.25 -12.82
C GLN A 3 30.62 -3.70 -12.49
N GLU A 4 31.90 -3.97 -12.29
CA GLU A 4 32.42 -5.28 -11.88
C GLU A 4 31.93 -5.67 -10.49
N THR A 5 31.84 -4.71 -9.55
CA THR A 5 31.22 -4.95 -8.23
C THR A 5 29.78 -5.42 -8.36
N VAL A 6 28.96 -4.76 -9.20
CA VAL A 6 27.57 -5.15 -9.44
C VAL A 6 27.47 -6.52 -10.08
N GLU A 7 28.34 -6.82 -11.06
CA GLU A 7 28.42 -8.15 -11.68
C GLU A 7 28.73 -9.23 -10.63
N VAL A 8 29.74 -9.00 -9.78
CA VAL A 8 30.11 -9.91 -8.70
C VAL A 8 28.94 -10.13 -7.74
N VAL A 9 28.25 -9.07 -7.30
CA VAL A 9 27.10 -9.18 -6.39
C VAL A 9 25.95 -9.99 -7.02
N ARG A 10 25.65 -9.77 -8.30
CA ARG A 10 24.64 -10.56 -9.02
C ARG A 10 25.01 -12.04 -9.07
N LYS A 11 26.27 -12.36 -9.40
CA LYS A 11 26.77 -13.74 -9.39
C LYS A 11 26.63 -14.39 -8.01
N ILE A 12 27.06 -13.68 -6.97
CA ILE A 12 26.97 -14.13 -5.57
C ILE A 12 25.53 -14.51 -5.18
N TRP A 13 24.54 -13.74 -5.62
CA TRP A 13 23.15 -13.91 -5.21
C TRP A 13 22.33 -14.84 -6.10
N SER A 14 22.69 -14.96 -7.38
CA SER A 14 21.92 -15.73 -8.36
C SER A 14 22.50 -17.11 -8.66
N GLU A 15 23.82 -17.29 -8.54
CA GLU A 15 24.46 -18.57 -8.80
C GLU A 15 24.44 -19.46 -7.54
N GLU A 16 24.38 -20.77 -7.73
CA GLU A 16 24.50 -21.71 -6.61
C GLU A 16 25.91 -21.73 -6.05
N PHE A 17 26.90 -21.67 -6.94
CA PHE A 17 28.32 -21.50 -6.66
C PHE A 17 28.89 -20.57 -7.72
N PHE A 18 29.71 -19.60 -7.31
CA PHE A 18 30.26 -18.59 -8.21
C PHE A 18 31.79 -18.56 -8.15
N SER A 19 32.37 -18.07 -9.25
CA SER A 19 33.76 -17.62 -9.31
C SER A 19 33.81 -16.37 -10.17
N HIS A 20 34.77 -15.49 -9.92
CA HIS A 20 34.91 -14.26 -10.68
C HIS A 20 36.38 -13.96 -10.95
N GLN A 21 36.68 -13.64 -12.20
CA GLN A 21 38.01 -13.27 -12.67
C GLN A 21 37.86 -11.98 -13.45
N GLY A 22 37.90 -10.85 -12.74
CA GLY A 22 37.76 -9.53 -13.32
C GLY A 22 39.03 -8.69 -13.17
N THR A 23 38.93 -7.45 -13.61
CA THR A 23 40.04 -6.49 -13.60
C THR A 23 40.38 -6.03 -12.19
N ASN A 24 39.37 -5.88 -11.32
CA ASN A 24 39.51 -5.36 -9.96
C ASN A 24 39.40 -6.46 -8.91
N TYR A 25 38.64 -7.51 -9.18
CA TYR A 25 38.32 -8.56 -8.22
C TYR A 25 38.63 -9.96 -8.74
N ARG A 26 39.11 -10.80 -7.83
CA ARG A 26 39.34 -12.22 -8.09
C ARG A 26 38.78 -13.06 -6.96
N PHE A 27 37.77 -13.86 -7.27
CA PHE A 27 37.10 -14.75 -6.32
C PHE A 27 37.04 -16.20 -6.84
N PRO A 28 37.39 -17.20 -6.02
CA PRO A 28 38.08 -17.05 -4.74
C PRO A 28 39.46 -16.42 -4.89
N VAL A 29 40.04 -15.94 -3.78
CA VAL A 29 41.43 -15.48 -3.78
C VAL A 29 42.31 -16.65 -4.24
N PRO A 30 43.25 -16.45 -5.18
CA PRO A 30 44.12 -17.53 -5.65
C PRO A 30 44.79 -18.28 -4.52
N ASP A 31 44.97 -19.59 -4.70
CA ASP A 31 45.62 -20.47 -3.74
C ASP A 31 44.95 -20.52 -2.35
N THR A 32 43.68 -20.15 -2.24
CA THR A 32 42.90 -20.33 -1.00
C THR A 32 42.75 -21.81 -0.69
N VAL A 33 43.35 -22.26 0.42
CA VAL A 33 43.22 -23.63 0.93
C VAL A 33 42.14 -23.68 2.01
N PHE A 34 41.28 -24.69 1.96
CA PHE A 34 40.25 -24.92 2.98
C PHE A 34 40.13 -26.41 3.33
N SER A 35 40.17 -26.73 4.62
CA SER A 35 39.98 -28.08 5.13
C SER A 35 39.25 -28.02 6.47
N HIS A 36 38.11 -28.71 6.58
CA HIS A 36 37.31 -28.74 7.80
C HIS A 36 36.66 -30.11 8.00
N PRO A 37 36.73 -30.72 9.21
CA PRO A 37 36.21 -32.08 9.44
C PRO A 37 34.73 -32.26 9.11
N SER A 38 33.90 -31.24 9.38
CA SER A 38 32.46 -31.25 9.08
C SER A 38 32.09 -30.89 7.63
N TYR A 39 33.06 -30.45 6.82
CA TYR A 39 32.86 -30.07 5.42
C TYR A 39 33.91 -30.78 4.56
N PRO A 40 33.69 -32.08 4.24
CA PRO A 40 34.63 -32.83 3.43
C PRO A 40 34.84 -32.17 2.06
N PRO A 41 36.03 -32.32 1.46
CA PRO A 41 36.32 -31.81 0.12
C PRO A 41 35.24 -32.24 -0.89
N ASP A 42 34.67 -31.27 -1.60
CA ASP A 42 33.65 -31.49 -2.63
C ASP A 42 34.18 -30.95 -3.97
N PRO A 43 34.25 -31.78 -5.02
CA PRO A 43 34.78 -31.39 -6.33
C PRO A 43 34.04 -30.21 -6.97
N TYR A 44 32.84 -29.88 -6.50
CA TYR A 44 32.04 -28.79 -7.05
C TYR A 44 32.58 -27.40 -6.72
N TRP A 45 33.28 -27.25 -5.59
CA TRP A 45 33.86 -25.98 -5.12
C TRP A 45 35.31 -26.09 -4.63
N HIS A 46 35.89 -27.29 -4.69
CA HIS A 46 37.22 -27.57 -4.17
C HIS A 46 37.98 -28.57 -5.04
N GLU A 47 39.21 -28.25 -5.43
CA GLU A 47 40.11 -29.09 -6.24
C GLU A 47 41.52 -29.06 -5.65
N ASP A 48 42.15 -30.21 -5.45
CA ASP A 48 43.53 -30.34 -4.92
C ASP A 48 43.83 -29.54 -3.63
N GLY A 49 42.88 -29.51 -2.69
CA GLY A 49 43.03 -28.77 -1.44
C GLY A 49 42.64 -27.28 -1.54
N ARG A 50 42.36 -26.79 -2.75
CA ARG A 50 42.08 -25.39 -3.03
C ARG A 50 40.61 -25.14 -3.30
N VAL A 51 40.12 -24.01 -2.81
CA VAL A 51 38.78 -23.52 -3.12
C VAL A 51 38.78 -22.95 -4.55
N THR A 52 37.90 -23.47 -5.40
CA THR A 52 37.74 -23.03 -6.80
C THR A 52 36.47 -22.20 -7.00
N ARG A 53 35.46 -22.37 -6.15
CA ARG A 53 34.20 -21.62 -6.19
C ARG A 53 33.72 -21.28 -4.78
N LEU A 54 32.95 -20.21 -4.68
CA LEU A 54 32.35 -19.75 -3.43
C LEU A 54 30.83 -19.84 -3.50
N ARG A 55 30.19 -19.84 -2.34
CA ARG A 55 28.73 -19.77 -2.20
C ARG A 55 28.37 -18.94 -0.99
N VAL A 56 27.34 -18.11 -1.10
CA VAL A 56 26.73 -17.45 0.06
C VAL A 56 25.60 -18.29 0.62
N THR A 57 25.62 -18.49 1.94
CA THR A 57 24.60 -19.24 2.69
C THR A 57 24.20 -18.44 3.93
N PRO A 58 22.90 -18.19 4.17
CA PRO A 58 21.76 -18.61 3.34
C PRO A 58 21.69 -17.87 1.99
N ARG A 59 21.05 -18.49 0.99
CA ARG A 59 20.82 -17.84 -0.30
C ARG A 59 19.68 -16.82 -0.18
N PRO A 60 19.68 -15.76 -1.02
CA PRO A 60 18.52 -14.88 -1.12
C PRO A 60 17.25 -15.66 -1.48
N PHE A 61 16.16 -15.31 -0.81
CA PHE A 61 14.85 -15.88 -1.03
C PHE A 61 14.30 -15.48 -2.41
N GLN A 62 14.39 -14.19 -2.74
CA GLN A 62 13.98 -13.61 -4.02
C GLN A 62 14.84 -14.14 -5.17
N LYS A 63 14.19 -14.48 -6.29
CA LYS A 63 14.85 -14.95 -7.52
C LYS A 63 14.66 -13.95 -8.66
N PRO A 64 15.69 -13.69 -9.48
CA PRO A 64 17.05 -14.26 -9.39
C PRO A 64 17.88 -13.71 -8.22
N HIS A 65 17.56 -12.51 -7.74
CA HIS A 65 18.16 -11.87 -6.56
C HIS A 65 17.22 -10.74 -6.07
N PRO A 66 17.42 -10.18 -4.85
CA PRO A 66 16.71 -8.97 -4.41
C PRO A 66 17.02 -7.77 -5.32
N PRO A 67 16.11 -6.79 -5.50
CA PRO A 67 16.38 -5.62 -6.31
C PRO A 67 17.63 -4.87 -5.84
N LEU A 68 18.46 -4.45 -6.80
CA LEU A 68 19.66 -3.68 -6.54
C LEU A 68 19.39 -2.19 -6.78
N TRP A 69 19.91 -1.35 -5.88
CA TRP A 69 19.77 0.10 -5.90
C TRP A 69 21.11 0.78 -6.10
N MET A 70 21.12 1.88 -6.86
CA MET A 70 22.28 2.73 -7.04
C MET A 70 21.94 4.15 -6.61
N THR A 71 22.77 4.74 -5.73
CA THR A 71 22.71 6.17 -5.46
C THR A 71 23.17 6.94 -6.69
N VAL A 72 22.34 7.86 -7.18
CA VAL A 72 22.59 8.66 -8.39
C VAL A 72 22.52 10.15 -8.08
N SER A 73 23.37 10.93 -8.75
CA SER A 73 23.43 12.39 -8.55
C SER A 73 23.80 13.18 -9.81
N THR A 74 24.13 12.52 -10.90
CA THR A 74 24.43 13.11 -12.22
C THR A 74 23.71 12.35 -13.32
N ASP A 75 23.44 13.01 -14.44
CA ASP A 75 22.75 12.41 -15.58
C ASP A 75 23.46 11.15 -16.08
N ARG A 76 24.79 11.16 -16.08
CA ARG A 76 25.61 9.97 -16.37
C ARG A 76 25.32 8.81 -15.40
N SER A 77 25.28 9.07 -14.10
CA SER A 77 24.99 8.02 -13.10
C SER A 77 23.55 7.49 -13.21
N VAL A 78 22.61 8.37 -13.58
CA VAL A 78 21.20 8.02 -13.81
C VAL A 78 21.08 7.08 -15.02
N ALA A 79 21.66 7.46 -16.16
CA ALA A 79 21.69 6.60 -17.35
C ALA A 79 22.40 5.26 -17.07
N THR A 80 23.53 5.29 -16.36
CA THR A 80 24.25 4.06 -15.98
C THR A 80 23.38 3.12 -15.14
N ALA A 81 22.63 3.64 -14.16
CA ALA A 81 21.74 2.82 -13.34
C ALA A 81 20.63 2.17 -14.21
N ALA A 82 20.02 2.94 -15.10
CA ALA A 82 19.00 2.46 -16.02
C ALA A 82 19.51 1.37 -16.98
N GLU A 83 20.66 1.60 -17.62
CA GLU A 83 21.36 0.66 -18.51
C GLU A 83 21.69 -0.66 -17.82
N MET A 84 22.18 -0.57 -16.58
CA MET A 84 22.56 -1.74 -15.80
C MET A 84 21.37 -2.49 -15.20
N GLY A 85 20.18 -1.89 -15.21
CA GLY A 85 19.00 -2.38 -14.52
C GLY A 85 19.09 -2.39 -13.01
N LEU A 86 19.55 -1.26 -12.49
CA LEU A 86 19.56 -0.94 -11.08
C LEU A 86 18.48 0.11 -10.83
N LYS A 87 17.72 -0.06 -9.75
CA LYS A 87 16.80 0.97 -9.26
C LYS A 87 17.59 2.21 -8.86
N ALA A 88 17.04 3.41 -9.08
CA ALA A 88 17.76 4.66 -8.83
C ALA A 88 17.37 5.29 -7.48
N CYS A 89 18.35 5.73 -6.70
CA CYS A 89 18.16 6.45 -5.45
C CYS A 89 18.79 7.85 -5.53
N TYR A 90 17.96 8.88 -5.57
CA TYR A 90 18.39 10.26 -5.68
C TYR A 90 18.73 10.86 -4.31
N TRP A 91 19.90 11.47 -4.22
CA TRP A 91 20.32 12.20 -3.02
C TRP A 91 19.84 13.64 -3.06
N GLN A 92 18.62 13.87 -2.57
CA GLN A 92 18.09 15.18 -2.18
C GLN A 92 18.04 16.31 -3.26
N PRO A 93 17.81 16.05 -4.57
CA PRO A 93 17.52 17.14 -5.50
C PRO A 93 16.11 17.72 -5.24
N PRO A 94 15.86 18.99 -5.57
CA PRO A 94 14.51 19.56 -5.52
C PRO A 94 13.55 18.91 -6.53
N PRO A 95 12.23 19.04 -6.36
CA PRO A 95 11.23 18.32 -7.16
C PRO A 95 11.40 18.48 -8.68
N LEU A 96 11.59 19.70 -9.20
CA LEU A 96 11.67 19.92 -10.65
C LEU A 96 12.93 19.28 -11.26
N ARG A 97 14.07 19.38 -10.55
CA ARG A 97 15.30 18.70 -10.97
C ARG A 97 15.20 17.19 -10.87
N LEU A 98 14.56 16.69 -9.81
CA LEU A 98 14.30 15.26 -9.63
C LEU A 98 13.52 14.72 -10.83
N ARG A 99 12.44 15.41 -11.21
CA ARG A 99 11.61 15.05 -12.36
C ARG A 99 12.38 14.92 -13.67
N GLU A 100 13.28 15.86 -13.98
CA GLU A 100 14.10 15.79 -15.21
C GLU A 100 14.96 14.54 -15.24
N ARG A 101 15.62 14.21 -14.13
CA ARG A 101 16.44 13.00 -14.04
C ARG A 101 15.60 11.73 -14.05
N MET A 102 14.42 11.76 -13.45
CA MET A 102 13.51 10.63 -13.48
C MET A 102 12.99 10.32 -14.88
N LYS A 103 12.78 11.35 -15.71
CA LYS A 103 12.48 11.18 -17.13
C LYS A 103 13.64 10.52 -17.87
N LEU A 104 14.86 11.02 -17.68
CA LEU A 104 16.06 10.42 -18.28
C LEU A 104 16.19 8.93 -17.91
N TYR A 105 16.01 8.58 -16.64
CA TYR A 105 16.02 7.17 -16.21
C TYR A 105 14.96 6.36 -16.95
N ALA A 106 13.71 6.82 -16.97
CA ALA A 106 12.60 6.10 -17.59
C ALA A 106 12.80 5.92 -19.10
N GLU A 107 13.30 6.94 -19.80
CA GLU A 107 13.64 6.89 -21.23
C GLU A 107 14.70 5.81 -21.51
N VAL A 108 15.86 5.91 -20.85
CA VAL A 108 16.96 4.94 -21.02
C VAL A 108 16.52 3.53 -20.64
N ARG A 109 15.78 3.38 -19.53
CA ARG A 109 15.29 2.09 -19.06
C ARG A 109 14.30 1.47 -20.03
N SER A 110 13.44 2.30 -20.64
CA SER A 110 12.46 1.85 -21.64
C SER A 110 13.13 1.30 -22.89
N GLU A 111 14.18 1.96 -23.37
CA GLU A 111 14.97 1.52 -24.52
C GLU A 111 15.67 0.18 -24.23
N VAL A 112 16.27 0.04 -23.05
CA VAL A 112 17.03 -1.15 -22.65
C VAL A 112 16.13 -2.37 -22.44
N GLU A 113 14.95 -2.21 -21.85
CA GLU A 113 14.02 -3.32 -21.61
C GLU A 113 13.03 -3.58 -22.76
N GLY A 114 12.91 -2.65 -23.72
CA GLY A 114 11.95 -2.77 -24.82
C GLY A 114 10.48 -2.65 -24.37
N ARG A 115 10.22 -1.97 -23.25
CA ARG A 115 8.88 -1.67 -22.73
C ARG A 115 8.83 -0.24 -22.20
N PRO A 116 7.67 0.43 -22.18
CA PRO A 116 7.56 1.73 -21.54
C PRO A 116 7.75 1.61 -20.01
N PHE A 117 8.53 2.53 -19.44
CA PHE A 117 8.60 2.80 -18.00
C PHE A 117 7.86 4.10 -17.69
N SER A 118 7.10 4.10 -16.60
CA SER A 118 6.45 5.31 -16.10
C SER A 118 7.42 6.22 -15.35
N LEU A 119 7.08 7.51 -15.27
CA LEU A 119 7.81 8.45 -14.39
C LEU A 119 7.74 7.94 -12.94
N GLY A 120 8.88 7.90 -12.26
CA GLY A 120 8.99 7.45 -10.87
C GLY A 120 9.13 5.93 -10.68
N GLU A 121 8.77 5.11 -11.68
CA GLU A 121 8.89 3.64 -11.61
C GLU A 121 10.33 3.21 -11.32
N ASP A 122 10.54 2.39 -10.29
CA ASP A 122 11.86 1.92 -9.83
C ASP A 122 12.82 3.03 -9.35
N GLN A 123 12.27 4.16 -8.90
CA GLN A 123 13.03 5.32 -8.50
C GLN A 123 12.64 5.84 -7.12
N ALA A 124 13.65 6.20 -6.33
CA ALA A 124 13.50 6.69 -4.97
C ALA A 124 14.20 8.03 -4.78
N VAL A 125 13.65 8.90 -3.93
CA VAL A 125 14.38 10.08 -3.44
C VAL A 125 14.55 10.01 -1.93
N MET A 126 15.74 10.36 -1.46
CA MET A 126 16.00 10.53 -0.03
C MET A 126 15.68 11.95 0.40
N ARG A 127 15.10 12.11 1.59
CA ARG A 127 14.78 13.39 2.23
C ARG A 127 15.17 13.36 3.70
N SER A 128 15.78 14.43 4.17
CA SER A 128 15.97 14.68 5.60
C SER A 128 14.61 15.04 6.19
N THR A 129 14.17 14.32 7.22
CA THR A 129 12.81 14.41 7.75
C THR A 129 12.80 14.71 9.25
N TYR A 130 11.89 15.58 9.68
CA TYR A 130 11.61 15.83 11.10
C TYR A 130 10.18 16.35 11.31
N VAL A 131 9.36 15.65 12.10
CA VAL A 131 7.95 15.96 12.34
C VAL A 131 7.76 16.43 13.78
N ALA A 132 7.36 17.68 13.94
CA ALA A 132 7.07 18.34 15.21
C ALA A 132 5.63 18.89 15.23
N ALA A 133 5.23 19.63 16.28
CA ALA A 133 3.91 20.25 16.30
C ALA A 133 3.81 21.49 15.39
N SER A 134 4.95 22.11 15.05
CA SER A 134 5.04 23.26 14.15
C SER A 134 6.41 23.34 13.49
N MET A 135 6.52 24.13 12.41
CA MET A 135 7.80 24.45 11.77
C MET A 135 8.81 25.10 12.73
N GLU A 136 8.37 25.99 13.63
CA GLU A 136 9.26 26.64 14.60
C GLU A 136 9.90 25.61 15.54
N GLU A 137 9.11 24.65 16.03
CA GLU A 137 9.62 23.56 16.86
C GLU A 137 10.55 22.64 16.06
N ALA A 138 10.16 22.26 14.85
CA ALA A 138 10.98 21.42 13.98
C ALA A 138 12.36 22.04 13.74
N ARG A 139 12.41 23.34 13.39
CA ARG A 139 13.67 24.07 13.19
C ARG A 139 14.52 24.08 14.46
N ARG A 140 13.92 24.49 15.60
CA ARG A 140 14.61 24.55 16.90
C ARG A 140 15.26 23.21 17.29
N GLU A 141 14.58 22.10 16.99
CA GLU A 141 15.03 20.78 17.41
C GLU A 141 15.98 20.10 16.42
N ALA A 142 15.83 20.37 15.12
CA ALA A 142 16.49 19.59 14.07
C ALA A 142 17.55 20.36 13.27
N GLU A 143 17.52 21.70 13.23
CA GLU A 143 18.37 22.52 12.35
C GLU A 143 19.85 22.18 12.51
N ALA A 144 20.38 22.21 13.73
CA ALA A 144 21.80 21.92 13.96
C ALA A 144 22.20 20.51 13.49
N GLY A 145 21.33 19.51 13.70
CA GLY A 145 21.60 18.13 13.36
C GLY A 145 21.54 17.87 11.86
N ILE A 146 20.51 18.39 11.21
CA ILE A 146 20.33 18.32 9.76
C ILE A 146 21.48 19.07 9.07
N MET A 147 21.73 20.33 9.45
CA MET A 147 22.75 21.16 8.82
C MET A 147 24.16 20.57 8.97
N SER A 148 24.46 19.86 10.06
CA SER A 148 25.75 19.20 10.24
C SER A 148 26.07 18.22 9.09
N ALA A 149 25.07 17.47 8.61
CA ALA A 149 25.25 16.54 7.49
C ALA A 149 25.48 17.28 6.17
N TYR A 150 24.74 18.37 5.90
CA TYR A 150 24.91 19.15 4.66
C TYR A 150 26.24 19.89 4.62
N ILE A 151 26.64 20.53 5.72
CA ILE A 151 27.93 21.23 5.83
C ILE A 151 29.10 20.27 5.61
N PHE A 152 29.00 19.04 6.15
CA PHE A 152 30.01 18.01 5.92
C PHE A 152 30.09 17.59 4.44
N ASN A 153 28.95 17.51 3.75
CA ASN A 153 28.88 17.07 2.36
C ASN A 153 29.16 18.18 1.33
N ASP A 154 29.03 19.46 1.70
CA ASP A 154 29.17 20.61 0.79
C ASP A 154 30.47 20.58 -0.04
N PRO A 155 31.66 20.29 0.52
CA PRO A 155 32.90 20.25 -0.26
C PRO A 155 32.94 19.16 -1.35
N PHE A 156 32.11 18.13 -1.23
CA PHE A 156 32.10 16.98 -2.14
C PHE A 156 31.01 17.07 -3.21
N ARG A 157 29.91 17.79 -2.93
CA ARG A 157 28.71 17.81 -3.78
C ARG A 157 28.37 19.19 -4.32
N GLY A 158 28.66 20.24 -3.55
CA GLY A 158 28.34 21.63 -3.88
C GLY A 158 26.85 21.95 -3.80
N LYS A 159 26.57 23.25 -3.59
CA LYS A 159 25.21 23.80 -3.48
C LYS A 159 24.38 23.63 -4.76
N GLN A 160 25.05 23.48 -5.89
CA GLN A 160 24.42 23.31 -7.21
C GLN A 160 23.58 22.04 -7.28
N VAL A 161 23.69 21.08 -6.36
CA VAL A 161 22.80 19.90 -6.33
C VAL A 161 21.37 20.29 -5.99
N PHE A 162 21.18 21.34 -5.18
CA PHE A 162 19.90 21.78 -4.64
C PHE A 162 19.18 22.82 -5.47
N THR A 163 19.64 23.13 -6.68
CA THR A 163 18.96 24.08 -7.55
C THR A 163 17.87 23.43 -8.43
N ASN A 164 16.98 24.23 -8.97
CA ASN A 164 16.08 23.82 -10.03
C ASN A 164 16.75 23.95 -11.42
N PRO A 165 16.19 23.34 -12.47
CA PRO A 165 16.68 23.53 -13.83
C PRO A 165 16.64 25.01 -14.22
N GLY A 166 17.78 25.55 -14.69
CA GLY A 166 17.90 26.96 -15.06
C GLY A 166 18.05 27.96 -13.90
N GLU A 167 18.06 27.52 -12.63
CA GLU A 167 18.32 28.40 -11.49
C GLU A 167 19.84 28.70 -11.38
N GLU A 168 20.17 29.98 -11.44
CA GLU A 168 21.52 30.49 -11.14
C GLU A 168 21.59 30.92 -9.67
N LEU A 169 22.65 30.49 -8.96
CA LEU A 169 22.90 30.91 -7.59
C LEU A 169 23.78 32.16 -7.57
N ASP A 170 23.44 33.13 -6.72
CA ASP A 170 24.36 34.19 -6.35
C ASP A 170 25.58 33.57 -5.65
N ALA A 171 26.76 34.12 -5.94
CA ALA A 171 28.02 33.70 -5.35
C ALA A 171 28.03 33.78 -3.81
N GLU A 172 27.22 34.66 -3.21
CA GLU A 172 27.14 34.85 -1.76
C GLU A 172 26.14 33.91 -1.06
N VAL A 173 25.33 33.15 -1.81
CA VAL A 173 24.33 32.23 -1.22
C VAL A 173 25.00 31.23 -0.31
N LYS A 174 24.50 31.10 0.92
CA LYS A 174 24.96 30.12 1.91
C LYS A 174 24.15 28.84 1.80
N LEU A 175 24.81 27.72 2.09
CA LEU A 175 24.12 26.44 2.28
C LEU A 175 23.65 26.39 3.73
N ASP A 176 22.52 27.01 4.02
CA ASP A 176 21.90 27.08 5.34
C ASP A 176 20.48 26.50 5.33
N TRP A 177 19.83 26.55 6.49
CA TRP A 177 18.47 26.05 6.67
C TRP A 177 17.50 26.72 5.71
N ASP A 178 17.55 28.05 5.62
CA ASP A 178 16.60 28.84 4.81
C ASP A 178 16.80 28.60 3.30
N PHE A 179 18.01 28.18 2.89
CA PHE A 179 18.25 27.68 1.54
C PHE A 179 17.67 26.27 1.33
N LEU A 180 17.86 25.32 2.25
CA LEU A 180 17.52 23.91 2.07
C LEU A 180 16.04 23.57 2.34
N GLU A 181 15.46 24.19 3.36
CA GLU A 181 14.11 23.93 3.85
C GLU A 181 13.04 23.99 2.76
N PRO A 182 12.95 25.07 1.96
CA PRO A 182 11.93 25.16 0.92
C PRO A 182 12.24 24.29 -0.32
N ARG A 183 13.42 23.64 -0.37
CA ARG A 183 13.91 22.94 -1.58
C ARG A 183 13.90 21.42 -1.44
N THR A 184 14.27 20.90 -0.28
CA THR A 184 14.51 19.45 -0.12
C THR A 184 14.23 18.89 1.26
N LEU A 185 13.92 19.69 2.29
CA LEU A 185 13.68 19.15 3.63
C LEU A 185 12.20 18.79 3.81
N LEU A 186 11.94 17.65 4.45
CA LEU A 186 10.62 17.23 4.91
C LEU A 186 10.51 17.51 6.42
N VAL A 187 10.45 18.78 6.78
CA VAL A 187 10.46 19.23 8.17
C VAL A 187 9.24 20.11 8.44
N GLY A 188 8.67 20.02 9.64
CA GLY A 188 7.56 20.89 10.04
C GLY A 188 6.50 20.19 10.89
N SER A 189 5.29 20.73 10.87
CA SER A 189 4.07 20.06 11.32
C SER A 189 3.78 18.80 10.47
N PRO A 190 2.88 17.90 10.90
CA PRO A 190 2.47 16.79 10.05
C PRO A 190 1.93 17.23 8.68
N ASP A 191 1.20 18.34 8.65
CA ASP A 191 0.61 18.88 7.42
C ASP A 191 1.69 19.47 6.50
N ASP A 192 2.63 20.25 7.04
CA ASP A 192 3.78 20.79 6.27
C ASP A 192 4.57 19.65 5.58
N VAL A 193 4.73 18.52 6.28
CA VAL A 193 5.45 17.36 5.75
C VAL A 193 4.61 16.61 4.73
N ALA A 194 3.31 16.43 4.98
CA ALA A 194 2.39 15.77 4.05
C ALA A 194 2.27 16.54 2.72
N GLU A 195 2.15 17.87 2.78
CA GLU A 195 2.07 18.75 1.61
C GLU A 195 3.31 18.61 0.72
N LYS A 196 4.51 18.64 1.32
CA LYS A 196 5.76 18.44 0.56
C LYS A 196 5.90 17.04 -0.04
N ILE A 197 5.35 16.02 0.60
CA ILE A 197 5.30 14.67 0.03
C ILE A 197 4.31 14.64 -1.14
N GLN A 198 3.17 15.30 -1.01
CA GLN A 198 2.19 15.44 -2.08
C GLN A 198 2.78 16.19 -3.29
N GLU A 199 3.54 17.27 -3.08
CA GLU A 199 4.27 17.95 -4.16
C GLU A 199 5.20 16.98 -4.89
N LEU A 200 5.96 16.15 -4.16
CA LEU A 200 6.81 15.13 -4.79
C LEU A 200 5.99 14.14 -5.61
N GLN A 201 4.83 13.72 -5.10
CA GLN A 201 3.94 12.82 -5.83
C GLN A 201 3.38 13.46 -7.10
N GLU A 202 2.92 14.71 -7.04
CA GLU A 202 2.33 15.42 -8.17
C GLU A 202 3.37 15.76 -9.25
N VAL A 203 4.56 16.21 -8.83
CA VAL A 203 5.63 16.63 -9.74
C VAL A 203 6.36 15.42 -10.33
N CYS A 204 6.61 14.38 -9.52
CA CYS A 204 7.51 13.28 -9.86
C CYS A 204 6.82 11.92 -10.02
N ASN A 205 5.56 11.75 -9.64
CA ASN A 205 4.88 10.45 -9.57
C ASN A 205 5.74 9.41 -8.82
N LEU A 206 6.25 9.81 -7.65
CA LEU A 206 7.30 9.10 -6.92
C LEU A 206 6.83 7.71 -6.47
N ASP A 207 7.62 6.68 -6.73
CA ASP A 207 7.32 5.31 -6.30
C ASP A 207 7.85 5.05 -4.87
N TYR A 208 9.05 5.57 -4.54
CA TYR A 208 9.67 5.39 -3.22
C TYR A 208 10.17 6.69 -2.61
N LEU A 209 9.77 6.95 -1.37
CA LEU A 209 10.36 8.00 -0.53
C LEU A 209 11.22 7.37 0.56
N LEU A 210 12.51 7.73 0.59
CA LEU A 210 13.41 7.35 1.67
C LEU A 210 13.50 8.50 2.66
N VAL A 211 13.17 8.23 3.92
CA VAL A 211 13.14 9.23 4.99
C VAL A 211 14.29 9.03 5.96
N GLU A 212 15.03 10.11 6.22
CA GLU A 212 16.15 10.13 7.16
C GLU A 212 15.75 10.90 8.42
N PHE A 213 15.61 10.20 9.55
CA PHE A 213 15.26 10.78 10.86
C PHE A 213 16.43 10.87 11.84
N ALA A 214 17.50 10.12 11.58
CA ALA A 214 18.63 9.97 12.49
C ALA A 214 19.69 11.05 12.21
N HIS A 215 19.43 12.26 12.70
CA HIS A 215 20.34 13.40 12.54
C HIS A 215 21.32 13.52 13.71
N SER A 216 22.50 14.06 13.43
CA SER A 216 23.54 14.29 14.44
C SER A 216 23.01 15.16 15.60
N GLY A 217 23.31 14.80 16.84
CA GLY A 217 22.85 15.55 18.02
C GLY A 217 21.38 15.33 18.42
N ILE A 218 20.59 14.59 17.63
CA ILE A 218 19.24 14.16 18.02
C ILE A 218 19.33 12.84 18.78
N SER A 219 18.69 12.78 19.95
CA SER A 219 18.70 11.54 20.77
C SER A 219 17.86 10.44 20.13
N LEU A 220 18.23 9.17 20.37
CA LEU A 220 17.47 8.01 19.91
C LEU A 220 15.98 8.09 20.29
N LYS A 221 15.66 8.56 21.50
CA LYS A 221 14.28 8.75 21.96
C LYS A 221 13.51 9.70 21.02
N LYS A 222 14.09 10.84 20.66
CA LYS A 222 13.47 11.80 19.73
C LYS A 222 13.38 11.25 18.31
N THR A 223 14.38 10.51 17.86
CA THR A 223 14.35 9.83 16.55
C THR A 223 13.20 8.83 16.46
N LEU A 224 13.01 8.00 17.49
CA LEU A 224 11.89 7.05 17.57
C LEU A 224 10.53 7.78 17.64
N GLN A 225 10.45 8.87 18.41
CA GLN A 225 9.24 9.69 18.45
C GLN A 225 8.91 10.32 17.08
N ASN A 226 9.93 10.74 16.33
CA ASN A 226 9.75 11.29 14.98
C ASN A 226 9.28 10.23 13.99
N LEU A 227 9.84 9.02 14.06
CA LEU A 227 9.38 7.87 13.28
C LEU A 227 7.90 7.58 13.58
N GLU A 228 7.50 7.59 14.85
CA GLU A 228 6.11 7.42 15.26
C GLU A 228 5.23 8.57 14.76
N ASN A 229 5.65 9.84 14.90
CA ASN A 229 4.91 11.00 14.41
C ASN A 229 4.69 10.92 12.90
N PHE A 230 5.72 10.55 12.14
CA PHE A 230 5.60 10.36 10.70
C PHE A 230 4.60 9.25 10.37
N GLY A 231 4.76 8.08 10.99
CA GLY A 231 3.88 6.93 10.75
C GLY A 231 2.43 7.16 11.17
N THR A 232 2.18 7.96 12.22
CA THR A 232 0.84 8.12 12.81
C THR A 232 0.17 9.45 12.48
N LYS A 233 0.88 10.42 11.92
CA LYS A 233 0.34 11.75 11.62
C LYS A 233 0.56 12.20 10.17
N VAL A 234 1.56 11.67 9.47
CA VAL A 234 1.88 12.05 8.08
C VAL A 234 1.40 10.99 7.10
N MET A 235 1.65 9.71 7.38
CA MET A 235 1.27 8.65 6.45
C MET A 235 -0.25 8.58 6.23
N PRO A 236 -0.72 8.40 4.99
CA PRO A 236 -2.14 8.32 4.67
C PRO A 236 -2.75 7.06 5.29
N ARG A 237 -3.98 7.17 5.81
CA ARG A 237 -4.71 6.13 6.52
C ARG A 237 -6.11 5.93 5.97
N PHE A 238 -6.47 4.67 5.84
CA PHE A 238 -7.70 4.21 5.23
C PHE A 238 -8.37 3.16 6.14
N ASN A 239 -9.59 3.41 6.59
CA ASN A 239 -10.41 2.44 7.30
C ASN A 239 -11.45 1.80 6.36
N ALA A 240 -11.49 0.47 6.31
CA ALA A 240 -12.47 -0.28 5.52
C ALA A 240 -13.36 -1.13 6.45
N CYS A 241 -14.67 -0.91 6.41
CA CYS A 241 -15.64 -1.51 7.33
C CYS A 241 -16.63 -2.42 6.59
N PHE A 242 -16.56 -3.73 6.87
CA PHE A 242 -17.39 -4.75 6.23
C PHE A 242 -18.02 -5.72 7.22
N ALA A 243 -18.96 -6.53 6.73
CA ALA A 243 -19.78 -7.40 7.57
C ALA A 243 -19.09 -8.74 7.85
N HIS A 244 -18.53 -9.40 6.82
CA HIS A 244 -18.04 -10.77 6.91
C HIS A 244 -16.64 -10.95 6.30
N PRO A 245 -15.92 -12.03 6.66
CA PRO A 245 -14.67 -12.41 6.01
C PRO A 245 -14.86 -12.88 4.56
N ASP A 246 -14.41 -12.09 3.56
CA ASP A 246 -14.53 -12.25 2.10
C ASP A 246 -15.06 -10.98 1.41
N ASP A 247 -15.77 -10.14 2.16
CA ASP A 247 -16.26 -8.86 1.71
C ASP A 247 -15.13 -7.87 1.35
N GLU A 248 -13.94 -8.01 1.95
CA GLU A 248 -12.75 -7.23 1.61
C GLU A 248 -12.08 -7.68 0.31
N ALA A 249 -12.40 -8.88 -0.19
CA ALA A 249 -11.70 -9.49 -1.31
C ALA A 249 -12.38 -9.17 -2.66
N PHE A 250 -13.67 -9.45 -2.76
CA PHE A 250 -14.39 -9.43 -4.04
C PHE A 250 -14.68 -8.03 -4.59
N PRO A 251 -15.41 -7.17 -3.87
CA PRO A 251 -15.79 -5.88 -4.40
C PRO A 251 -14.65 -4.87 -4.37
N VAL A 252 -13.66 -5.03 -3.47
CA VAL A 252 -12.71 -3.95 -3.15
C VAL A 252 -11.25 -4.37 -3.00
N GLY A 253 -10.93 -5.66 -3.13
CA GLY A 253 -9.58 -6.17 -2.85
C GLY A 253 -8.50 -5.55 -3.74
N GLY A 254 -8.86 -5.15 -4.96
CA GLY A 254 -7.99 -4.44 -5.88
C GLY A 254 -7.64 -3.03 -5.39
N ALA A 255 -8.63 -2.27 -4.94
CA ALA A 255 -8.43 -0.95 -4.35
C ALA A 255 -7.60 -1.02 -3.08
N LEU A 256 -7.93 -1.94 -2.17
CA LEU A 256 -7.17 -2.11 -0.93
C LEU A 256 -5.71 -2.45 -1.23
N ALA A 257 -5.45 -3.42 -2.11
CA ALA A 257 -4.08 -3.78 -2.51
C ALA A 257 -3.34 -2.63 -3.20
N ALA A 258 -4.03 -1.85 -4.05
CA ALA A 258 -3.42 -0.72 -4.75
C ALA A 258 -2.96 0.37 -3.77
N HIS A 259 -3.80 0.73 -2.80
CA HIS A 259 -3.45 1.73 -1.79
C HIS A 259 -2.39 1.20 -0.81
N ALA A 260 -2.50 -0.06 -0.35
CA ALA A 260 -1.48 -0.70 0.48
C ALA A 260 -0.10 -0.68 -0.19
N SER A 261 -0.04 -0.99 -1.48
CA SER A 261 1.23 -1.01 -2.23
C SER A 261 1.90 0.36 -2.35
N ARG A 262 1.15 1.46 -2.13
CA ARG A 262 1.65 2.84 -2.09
C ARG A 262 1.96 3.33 -0.68
N GLY A 263 1.94 2.43 0.31
CA GLY A 263 2.22 2.76 1.71
C GLY A 263 1.06 3.41 2.45
N VAL A 264 -0.16 3.38 1.91
CA VAL A 264 -1.35 3.76 2.68
C VAL A 264 -1.56 2.74 3.78
N GLN A 265 -1.67 3.23 5.02
CA GLN A 265 -1.97 2.39 6.16
C GLN A 265 -3.44 2.01 6.15
N ILE A 266 -3.75 0.73 6.00
CA ILE A 266 -5.12 0.25 5.91
C ILE A 266 -5.48 -0.58 7.13
N ARG A 267 -6.56 -0.19 7.82
CA ARG A 267 -7.22 -0.99 8.85
C ARG A 267 -8.53 -1.55 8.33
N LEU A 268 -8.66 -2.87 8.35
CA LEU A 268 -9.91 -3.58 8.06
C LEU A 268 -10.71 -3.81 9.34
N ILE A 269 -11.99 -3.45 9.34
CA ILE A 269 -12.95 -3.75 10.40
C ILE A 269 -13.97 -4.75 9.84
N THR A 270 -14.08 -5.92 10.46
CA THR A 270 -15.07 -6.94 10.11
C THR A 270 -16.06 -7.13 11.25
N ALA A 271 -17.37 -6.96 10.99
CA ALA A 271 -18.38 -7.01 12.05
C ALA A 271 -18.52 -8.41 12.67
N THR A 272 -18.49 -9.45 11.84
CA THR A 272 -18.78 -10.84 12.22
C THR A 272 -17.71 -11.81 11.72
N LEU A 273 -17.86 -13.10 12.01
CA LEU A 273 -17.01 -14.16 11.43
C LEU A 273 -17.71 -14.96 10.34
N GLY A 274 -18.93 -14.56 9.96
CA GLY A 274 -19.66 -15.19 8.88
C GLY A 274 -20.07 -16.63 9.20
N GLU A 275 -20.52 -16.88 10.43
CA GLU A 275 -20.90 -18.21 10.93
C GLU A 275 -22.07 -18.86 10.17
N GLU A 276 -22.89 -18.05 9.50
CA GLU A 276 -24.06 -18.51 8.74
C GLU A 276 -23.77 -18.66 7.24
N GLY A 277 -22.57 -18.31 6.77
CA GLY A 277 -22.14 -18.48 5.38
C GLY A 277 -22.21 -19.93 4.89
N GLU A 278 -22.33 -20.14 3.57
CA GLU A 278 -22.31 -21.48 2.98
C GLU A 278 -20.91 -22.12 3.11
N ILE A 279 -20.84 -23.45 3.28
CA ILE A 279 -19.57 -24.19 3.18
C ILE A 279 -19.48 -24.75 1.76
N ARG A 280 -18.75 -24.06 0.90
CA ARG A 280 -18.71 -24.38 -0.53
C ARG A 280 -17.74 -25.50 -0.88
N GLN A 281 -16.81 -25.82 0.02
CA GLN A 281 -15.89 -26.95 -0.13
C GLN A 281 -16.14 -28.00 0.96
N SER A 282 -16.49 -29.22 0.55
CA SER A 282 -16.71 -30.31 1.51
C SER A 282 -15.44 -30.59 2.31
N GLY A 283 -15.60 -30.75 3.63
CA GLY A 283 -14.50 -31.01 4.56
C GLY A 283 -13.63 -29.79 4.92
N SER A 284 -13.89 -28.59 4.40
CA SER A 284 -13.13 -27.38 4.76
C SER A 284 -13.54 -26.81 6.12
N ALA A 285 -14.79 -27.01 6.55
CA ALA A 285 -15.32 -26.61 7.85
C ALA A 285 -16.59 -27.42 8.18
N THR A 286 -17.09 -27.27 9.40
CA THR A 286 -18.45 -27.64 9.82
C THR A 286 -19.22 -26.38 10.19
N ARG A 287 -20.53 -26.48 10.48
CA ARG A 287 -21.29 -25.31 10.94
C ARG A 287 -20.73 -24.72 12.23
N ASP A 288 -20.32 -25.57 13.17
CA ASP A 288 -19.77 -25.13 14.45
C ASP A 288 -18.36 -24.54 14.32
N THR A 289 -17.59 -24.95 13.30
CA THR A 289 -16.20 -24.47 13.10
C THR A 289 -16.07 -23.38 12.06
N LEU A 290 -17.12 -23.02 11.31
CA LEU A 290 -17.00 -22.10 10.18
C LEU A 290 -16.40 -20.75 10.58
N GLY A 291 -16.90 -20.11 11.64
CA GLY A 291 -16.38 -18.80 12.06
C GLY A 291 -14.91 -18.83 12.48
N SER A 292 -14.45 -19.91 13.12
CA SER A 292 -13.04 -20.02 13.52
C SER A 292 -12.13 -20.31 12.33
N VAL A 293 -12.60 -21.08 11.35
CA VAL A 293 -11.89 -21.27 10.07
C VAL A 293 -11.83 -19.96 9.29
N ARG A 294 -12.96 -19.25 9.12
CA ARG A 294 -13.03 -17.96 8.41
C ARG A 294 -12.18 -16.87 9.06
N ARG A 295 -11.96 -16.89 10.38
CA ARG A 295 -10.99 -16.02 11.05
C ARG A 295 -9.56 -16.23 10.52
N VAL A 296 -9.16 -17.49 10.30
CA VAL A 296 -7.83 -17.83 9.76
C VAL A 296 -7.74 -17.47 8.28
N GLU A 297 -8.83 -17.65 7.53
CA GLU A 297 -8.93 -17.22 6.13
C GLU A 297 -8.78 -15.69 6.01
N LEU A 298 -9.52 -14.92 6.81
CA LEU A 298 -9.41 -13.46 6.90
C LEU A 298 -7.98 -12.99 7.17
N ALA A 299 -7.33 -13.57 8.18
CA ALA A 299 -5.97 -13.19 8.54
C ALA A 299 -4.96 -13.47 7.41
N ARG A 300 -5.24 -14.45 6.53
CA ARG A 300 -4.43 -14.68 5.31
C ARG A 300 -4.77 -13.66 4.22
N ALA A 301 -6.05 -13.38 4.00
CA ALA A 301 -6.50 -12.36 3.06
C ALA A 301 -5.86 -11.00 3.34
N VAL A 302 -5.92 -10.54 4.60
CA VAL A 302 -5.30 -9.30 5.09
C VAL A 302 -3.81 -9.24 4.74
N ARG A 303 -3.07 -10.34 4.97
CA ARG A 303 -1.64 -10.42 4.62
C ARG A 303 -1.38 -10.40 3.12
N ILE A 304 -2.23 -11.06 2.33
CA ILE A 304 -2.08 -11.09 0.86
C ILE A 304 -2.33 -9.70 0.28
N LEU A 305 -3.37 -9.01 0.76
CA LEU A 305 -3.68 -7.63 0.38
C LEU A 305 -2.63 -6.62 0.85
N GLY A 306 -1.77 -7.00 1.80
CA GLY A 306 -0.73 -6.13 2.35
C GLY A 306 -1.25 -5.09 3.35
N LEU A 307 -2.39 -5.36 4.01
CA LEU A 307 -2.96 -4.43 5.00
C LEU A 307 -2.17 -4.51 6.32
N ASP A 308 -2.07 -3.38 7.02
CA ASP A 308 -1.30 -3.26 8.26
C ASP A 308 -1.94 -4.01 9.42
N ASP A 309 -3.27 -3.94 9.52
CA ASP A 309 -4.01 -4.46 10.66
C ASP A 309 -5.48 -4.77 10.31
N HIS A 310 -6.08 -5.65 11.10
CA HIS A 310 -7.52 -5.92 11.04
C HIS A 310 -8.10 -6.20 12.42
N ILE A 311 -9.35 -5.81 12.61
CA ILE A 311 -10.12 -6.08 13.83
C ILE A 311 -11.42 -6.79 13.48
N VAL A 312 -11.86 -7.66 14.39
CA VAL A 312 -13.17 -8.31 14.30
C VAL A 312 -14.03 -7.81 15.46
N LEU A 313 -15.25 -7.32 15.17
CA LEU A 313 -16.14 -6.79 16.20
C LEU A 313 -16.81 -7.91 17.02
N HIS A 314 -16.80 -9.14 16.53
CA HIS A 314 -17.29 -10.34 17.20
C HIS A 314 -18.80 -10.34 17.47
N TYR A 315 -19.59 -9.69 16.60
CA TYR A 315 -21.02 -9.97 16.50
C TYR A 315 -21.24 -11.27 15.73
N ARG A 316 -22.38 -11.93 15.96
CA ARG A 316 -22.73 -13.14 15.19
C ARG A 316 -23.26 -12.73 13.82
N ASP A 317 -22.87 -13.45 12.77
CA ASP A 317 -23.53 -13.37 11.46
C ASP A 317 -25.06 -13.56 11.61
N SER A 318 -25.83 -12.62 11.05
CA SER A 318 -27.29 -12.61 11.16
C SER A 318 -28.00 -13.49 10.13
N GLY A 319 -27.28 -14.09 9.19
CA GLY A 319 -27.86 -14.76 8.04
C GLY A 319 -28.77 -13.84 7.20
N MET A 320 -29.53 -14.45 6.29
CA MET A 320 -30.47 -13.70 5.44
C MET A 320 -31.76 -13.33 6.19
N VAL A 321 -32.39 -12.23 5.78
CA VAL A 321 -33.71 -11.82 6.29
C VAL A 321 -34.71 -12.96 6.19
N GLY A 322 -35.46 -13.21 7.27
CA GLY A 322 -36.48 -14.26 7.34
C GLY A 322 -35.93 -15.66 7.63
N THR A 323 -34.63 -15.81 7.88
CA THR A 323 -34.02 -17.08 8.34
C THR A 323 -33.90 -17.12 9.87
N PRO A 324 -33.92 -18.30 10.52
CA PRO A 324 -33.83 -18.41 11.98
C PRO A 324 -32.62 -17.70 12.63
N PRO A 325 -31.41 -17.69 12.02
CA PRO A 325 -30.27 -16.94 12.58
C PRO A 325 -30.51 -15.44 12.74
N ASN A 326 -31.41 -14.86 11.93
CA ASN A 326 -31.73 -13.43 11.97
C ASN A 326 -32.43 -13.03 13.27
N GLU A 327 -33.11 -13.96 13.94
CA GLU A 327 -33.78 -13.76 15.23
C GLU A 327 -32.85 -14.01 16.43
N HIS A 328 -31.59 -14.43 16.20
CA HIS A 328 -30.66 -14.73 17.28
C HIS A 328 -30.29 -13.46 18.05
N PRO A 329 -30.31 -13.45 19.40
CA PRO A 329 -30.08 -12.24 20.20
C PRO A 329 -28.68 -11.64 20.05
N GLN A 330 -27.70 -12.45 19.62
CA GLN A 330 -26.32 -11.99 19.32
C GLN A 330 -26.09 -11.69 17.83
N ALA A 331 -27.10 -11.86 16.97
CA ALA A 331 -27.00 -11.48 15.57
C ALA A 331 -26.65 -10.00 15.45
N PHE A 332 -25.79 -9.65 14.51
CA PHE A 332 -25.30 -8.29 14.35
C PHE A 332 -26.44 -7.28 14.14
N VAL A 333 -27.47 -7.64 13.36
CA VAL A 333 -28.64 -6.78 13.14
C VAL A 333 -29.49 -6.55 14.39
N ASN A 334 -29.35 -7.39 15.42
CA ASN A 334 -30.05 -7.24 16.68
C ASN A 334 -29.20 -6.51 17.74
N ALA A 335 -27.94 -6.18 17.43
CA ALA A 335 -27.09 -5.40 18.33
C ALA A 335 -27.65 -3.97 18.46
N PRO A 336 -27.63 -3.36 19.66
CA PRO A 336 -28.03 -1.97 19.82
C PRO A 336 -27.16 -1.05 18.95
N ALA A 337 -27.79 -0.32 18.02
CA ALA A 337 -27.10 0.51 17.03
C ALA A 337 -26.09 1.47 17.66
N GLU A 338 -26.45 2.11 18.77
CA GLU A 338 -25.57 3.06 19.47
C GLU A 338 -24.30 2.41 20.01
N VAL A 339 -24.34 1.15 20.43
CA VAL A 339 -23.15 0.42 20.90
C VAL A 339 -22.20 0.14 19.73
N VAL A 340 -22.73 -0.22 18.57
CA VAL A 340 -21.93 -0.46 17.36
C VAL A 340 -21.32 0.85 16.86
N ILE A 341 -22.12 1.93 16.80
CA ILE A 341 -21.69 3.25 16.34
C ILE A 341 -20.62 3.81 17.27
N GLU A 342 -20.79 3.72 18.59
CA GLU A 342 -19.77 4.15 19.56
C GLU A 342 -18.42 3.50 19.31
N ARG A 343 -18.43 2.17 19.13
CA ARG A 343 -17.21 1.41 18.89
C ARG A 343 -16.54 1.80 17.58
N LEU A 344 -17.32 1.99 16.51
CA LEU A 344 -16.78 2.47 15.23
C LEU A 344 -16.25 3.91 15.32
N VAL A 345 -16.90 4.79 16.09
CA VAL A 345 -16.41 6.15 16.38
C VAL A 345 -15.08 6.09 17.11
N GLU A 346 -14.95 5.24 18.13
CA GLU A 346 -13.70 5.05 18.85
C GLU A 346 -12.58 4.59 17.91
N GLU A 347 -12.86 3.61 17.04
CA GLU A 347 -11.89 3.14 16.04
C GLU A 347 -11.48 4.23 15.05
N ILE A 348 -12.42 5.03 14.54
CA ILE A 348 -12.12 6.16 13.67
C ILE A 348 -11.26 7.19 14.41
N ARG A 349 -11.58 7.54 15.66
CA ARG A 349 -10.82 8.52 16.45
C ARG A 349 -9.41 8.04 16.81
N ARG A 350 -9.25 6.75 17.11
CA ARG A 350 -7.95 6.14 17.43
C ARG A 350 -7.08 5.97 16.19
N PHE A 351 -7.66 5.44 15.12
CA PHE A 351 -6.93 5.18 13.88
C PHE A 351 -6.73 6.44 13.05
N ARG A 352 -7.59 7.44 13.19
CA ARG A 352 -7.57 8.74 12.48
C ARG A 352 -7.45 8.62 10.95
N PRO A 353 -8.30 7.83 10.27
CA PRO A 353 -8.25 7.66 8.82
C PRO A 353 -8.66 8.95 8.10
N GLN A 354 -8.04 9.25 6.96
CA GLN A 354 -8.56 10.27 6.04
C GLN A 354 -9.70 9.71 5.19
N VAL A 355 -9.63 8.41 4.85
CA VAL A 355 -10.62 7.73 4.01
C VAL A 355 -11.34 6.63 4.79
N VAL A 356 -12.68 6.58 4.69
CA VAL A 356 -13.51 5.48 5.18
C VAL A 356 -14.25 4.83 4.02
N LEU A 357 -14.27 3.50 3.95
CA LEU A 357 -15.01 2.72 2.95
C LEU A 357 -15.95 1.72 3.63
N THR A 358 -17.18 1.62 3.14
CA THR A 358 -18.13 0.56 3.52
C THR A 358 -19.03 0.19 2.34
N PHE A 359 -20.14 -0.52 2.54
CA PHE A 359 -21.09 -0.84 1.47
C PHE A 359 -21.93 0.35 1.04
N ASP A 360 -22.54 0.24 -0.14
CA ASP A 360 -23.63 1.11 -0.56
C ASP A 360 -24.91 0.89 0.28
N PRO A 361 -25.88 1.81 0.23
CA PRO A 361 -27.10 1.72 1.04
C PRO A 361 -27.93 0.45 0.80
N ALA A 362 -27.80 -0.19 -0.37
CA ALA A 362 -28.48 -1.44 -0.69
C ALA A 362 -27.76 -2.69 -0.16
N GLY A 363 -26.55 -2.55 0.41
CA GLY A 363 -25.75 -3.65 0.92
C GLY A 363 -25.34 -4.65 -0.18
N LEU A 364 -25.04 -4.15 -1.39
CA LEU A 364 -24.75 -4.88 -2.64
C LEU A 364 -25.85 -5.79 -3.18
N TYR A 365 -26.38 -6.68 -2.35
CA TYR A 365 -27.40 -7.67 -2.70
C TYR A 365 -28.50 -7.81 -1.64
N GLY A 366 -28.60 -6.84 -0.73
CA GLY A 366 -29.63 -6.80 0.30
C GLY A 366 -29.35 -7.68 1.51
N HIS A 367 -28.09 -8.05 1.78
CA HIS A 367 -27.76 -8.77 3.01
C HIS A 367 -28.01 -7.86 4.22
N PRO A 368 -28.72 -8.30 5.26
CA PRO A 368 -29.08 -7.45 6.38
C PRO A 368 -27.85 -6.91 7.11
N ASP A 369 -26.81 -7.73 7.32
CA ASP A 369 -25.55 -7.25 7.93
C ASP A 369 -24.79 -6.23 7.08
N HIS A 370 -24.89 -6.29 5.75
CA HIS A 370 -24.24 -5.31 4.88
C HIS A 370 -24.91 -3.94 5.01
N ILE A 371 -26.25 -3.94 5.11
CA ILE A 371 -27.04 -2.72 5.33
C ILE A 371 -26.75 -2.16 6.73
N ALA A 372 -26.69 -3.02 7.75
CA ALA A 372 -26.40 -2.59 9.12
C ALA A 372 -25.01 -1.97 9.26
N ILE A 373 -23.95 -2.62 8.73
CA ILE A 373 -22.59 -2.06 8.80
C ILE A 373 -22.48 -0.75 8.01
N TYR A 374 -23.11 -0.66 6.83
CA TYR A 374 -23.19 0.59 6.08
C TYR A 374 -23.79 1.72 6.93
N GLN A 375 -24.94 1.48 7.57
CA GLN A 375 -25.63 2.48 8.39
C GLN A 375 -24.75 2.91 9.58
N HIS A 376 -24.20 1.94 10.32
CA HIS A 376 -23.39 2.22 11.50
C HIS A 376 -22.08 2.91 11.17
N THR A 377 -21.38 2.50 10.10
CA THR A 377 -20.15 3.16 9.65
C THR A 377 -20.42 4.58 9.13
N THR A 378 -21.53 4.78 8.40
CA THR A 378 -21.90 6.12 7.91
C THR A 378 -22.20 7.08 9.06
N GLU A 379 -22.90 6.61 10.10
CA GLU A 379 -23.13 7.45 11.29
C GLU A 379 -21.87 7.64 12.14
N ALA A 380 -21.02 6.62 12.25
CA ALA A 380 -19.74 6.75 12.94
C ALA A 380 -18.83 7.78 12.25
N PHE A 381 -18.78 7.78 10.91
CA PHE A 381 -18.06 8.79 10.13
C PHE A 381 -18.49 10.22 10.50
N LYS A 382 -19.80 10.48 10.56
CA LYS A 382 -20.34 11.82 10.89
C LYS A 382 -20.06 12.22 12.34
N ARG A 383 -20.18 11.27 13.28
CA ARG A 383 -20.06 11.54 14.72
C ARG A 383 -18.61 11.54 15.23
N ALA A 384 -17.67 11.01 14.45
CA ALA A 384 -16.27 10.94 14.86
C ALA A 384 -15.65 12.33 15.15
N ALA A 385 -16.08 13.36 14.42
CA ALA A 385 -15.66 14.74 14.59
C ALA A 385 -16.36 15.48 15.75
N ASP A 386 -17.52 14.99 16.22
CA ASP A 386 -18.34 15.67 17.23
C ASP A 386 -17.83 15.38 18.65
N PRO A 387 -17.28 16.37 19.39
CA PRO A 387 -16.79 16.16 20.75
C PRO A 387 -17.90 15.84 21.76
N THR A 388 -19.16 16.12 21.44
CA THR A 388 -20.32 15.80 22.29
C THR A 388 -20.80 14.36 22.10
N ALA A 389 -20.44 13.71 20.99
CA ALA A 389 -20.68 12.29 20.78
C ALA A 389 -19.66 11.46 21.58
N TYR A 390 -20.18 10.64 22.51
CA TYR A 390 -19.40 9.75 23.39
C TYR A 390 -18.30 10.50 24.17
N PRO A 391 -18.67 11.44 25.07
CA PRO A 391 -17.71 12.32 25.78
C PRO A 391 -16.71 11.54 26.66
N GLN A 392 -17.02 10.31 27.05
CA GLN A 392 -16.10 9.39 27.74
C GLN A 392 -14.83 9.09 26.94
N HIS A 393 -14.86 9.21 25.61
CA HIS A 393 -13.67 9.05 24.77
C HIS A 393 -12.60 10.09 25.11
N LEU A 394 -13.01 11.34 25.33
CA LEU A 394 -12.09 12.44 25.71
C LEU A 394 -11.40 12.16 27.05
N ILE A 395 -12.14 11.60 28.02
CA ILE A 395 -11.60 11.20 29.32
C ILE A 395 -10.48 10.16 29.16
N ASN A 396 -10.60 9.29 28.15
CA ASN A 396 -9.62 8.26 27.81
C ASN A 396 -8.53 8.73 26.83
N GLY A 397 -8.45 10.04 26.54
CA GLY A 397 -7.46 10.62 25.61
C GLY A 397 -7.73 10.29 24.13
N VAL A 398 -8.97 9.95 23.79
CA VAL A 398 -9.40 9.68 22.40
C VAL A 398 -10.09 10.92 21.86
N GLU A 399 -9.29 11.76 21.21
CA GLU A 399 -9.73 13.04 20.64
C GLU A 399 -10.62 12.86 19.40
N PRO A 400 -11.49 13.84 19.08
CA PRO A 400 -12.28 13.82 17.87
C PRO A 400 -11.39 13.78 16.62
N HIS A 401 -11.94 13.21 15.55
CA HIS A 401 -11.27 13.12 14.25
C HIS A 401 -12.31 13.22 13.15
N ALA A 402 -12.11 14.11 12.19
CA ALA A 402 -12.93 14.25 11.01
C ALA A 402 -12.26 13.51 9.84
N PRO A 403 -12.75 12.33 9.40
CA PRO A 403 -12.28 11.75 8.17
C PRO A 403 -12.73 12.62 6.98
N GLN A 404 -11.87 12.76 5.98
CA GLN A 404 -12.04 13.70 4.87
C GLN A 404 -12.86 13.11 3.71
N ARG A 405 -12.94 11.77 3.62
CA ARG A 405 -13.63 11.06 2.55
C ARG A 405 -14.42 9.85 3.06
N LEU A 406 -15.65 9.72 2.58
CA LEU A 406 -16.47 8.51 2.74
C LEU A 406 -16.79 7.93 1.37
N TYR A 407 -16.44 6.67 1.17
CA TYR A 407 -16.75 5.92 -0.04
C TYR A 407 -17.64 4.72 0.28
N TYR A 408 -18.46 4.35 -0.70
CA TYR A 408 -19.29 3.16 -0.66
C TYR A 408 -18.93 2.24 -1.81
N SER A 409 -18.57 0.99 -1.49
CA SER A 409 -18.47 -0.09 -2.46
C SER A 409 -19.85 -0.36 -3.05
N ALA A 410 -19.97 -0.18 -4.35
CA ALA A 410 -21.22 -0.30 -5.09
C ALA A 410 -21.13 -1.35 -6.19
N ARG A 411 -22.26 -1.62 -6.83
CA ARG A 411 -22.33 -2.34 -8.10
C ARG A 411 -23.23 -1.56 -9.05
N PRO A 412 -22.83 -1.31 -10.30
CA PRO A 412 -23.69 -0.62 -11.24
C PRO A 412 -24.86 -1.53 -11.62
N ARG A 413 -26.00 -0.90 -11.93
CA ARG A 413 -27.17 -1.60 -12.44
C ARG A 413 -26.79 -2.42 -13.68
N GLY A 414 -27.23 -3.68 -13.72
CA GLY A 414 -26.93 -4.60 -14.82
C GLY A 414 -25.61 -5.36 -14.71
N PHE A 415 -24.75 -5.06 -13.71
CA PHE A 415 -23.48 -5.76 -13.52
C PHE A 415 -23.62 -7.28 -13.40
N ARG A 416 -24.64 -7.78 -12.67
CA ARG A 416 -24.91 -9.23 -12.56
C ARG A 416 -25.24 -9.86 -13.91
N MET A 417 -25.96 -9.14 -14.76
CA MET A 417 -26.29 -9.61 -16.10
C MET A 417 -25.02 -9.65 -16.96
N GLU A 418 -24.20 -8.59 -16.93
CA GLU A 418 -22.91 -8.55 -17.63
C GLU A 418 -21.98 -9.69 -17.18
N TRP A 419 -21.90 -9.93 -15.88
CA TRP A 419 -21.11 -11.01 -15.30
C TRP A 419 -21.56 -12.37 -15.81
N ALA A 420 -22.86 -12.67 -15.70
CA ALA A 420 -23.41 -13.95 -16.16
C ALA A 420 -23.21 -14.15 -17.68
N GLN A 421 -23.45 -13.12 -18.49
CA GLN A 421 -23.25 -13.17 -19.94
C GLN A 421 -21.79 -13.36 -20.31
N THR A 422 -20.87 -12.67 -19.62
CA THR A 422 -19.43 -12.82 -19.85
C THR A 422 -18.98 -14.24 -19.55
N LEU A 423 -19.33 -14.82 -18.41
CA LEU A 423 -18.93 -16.21 -18.11
C LEU A 423 -19.56 -17.22 -19.08
N ARG A 424 -20.83 -17.02 -19.46
CA ARG A 424 -21.52 -17.86 -20.46
C ARG A 424 -20.86 -17.78 -21.84
N SER A 425 -20.33 -16.63 -22.26
CA SER A 425 -19.64 -16.52 -23.55
C SER A 425 -18.34 -17.34 -23.59
N TYR A 426 -17.78 -17.69 -22.43
CA TYR A 426 -16.64 -18.60 -22.29
C TYR A 426 -17.03 -20.05 -21.97
N GLY A 427 -18.31 -20.42 -22.14
CA GLY A 427 -18.79 -21.78 -21.94
C GLY A 427 -19.00 -22.19 -20.48
N ILE A 428 -18.97 -21.24 -19.53
CA ILE A 428 -19.31 -21.49 -18.14
C ILE A 428 -20.82 -21.37 -17.95
N ASP A 429 -21.46 -22.43 -17.45
CA ASP A 429 -22.87 -22.33 -17.05
C ASP A 429 -22.98 -21.54 -15.74
N PHE A 430 -23.29 -20.25 -15.87
CA PHE A 430 -23.45 -19.32 -14.76
C PHE A 430 -24.90 -18.82 -14.70
N PRO A 431 -25.57 -18.81 -13.54
CA PRO A 431 -26.98 -18.44 -13.46
C PRO A 431 -27.21 -16.98 -13.90
N LEU A 432 -28.26 -16.75 -14.69
CA LEU A 432 -28.74 -15.39 -14.98
C LEU A 432 -29.41 -14.81 -13.73
N PRO A 433 -29.34 -13.48 -13.52
CA PRO A 433 -30.02 -12.85 -12.39
C PRO A 433 -31.54 -13.02 -12.49
N ASP A 434 -32.20 -13.15 -11.33
CA ASP A 434 -33.67 -13.13 -11.21
C ASP A 434 -34.22 -11.86 -11.91
N PRO A 435 -35.24 -11.97 -12.78
CA PRO A 435 -35.88 -10.82 -13.41
C PRO A 435 -36.31 -9.72 -12.43
N ASN A 436 -36.75 -10.08 -11.22
CA ASN A 436 -37.14 -9.11 -10.18
C ASN A 436 -35.95 -8.34 -9.60
N ARG A 437 -34.75 -8.86 -9.78
CA ARG A 437 -33.46 -8.33 -9.32
C ARG A 437 -32.58 -7.85 -10.46
N ALA A 438 -33.10 -7.83 -11.69
CA ALA A 438 -32.36 -7.41 -12.88
C ALA A 438 -31.95 -5.93 -12.83
N ASN A 439 -32.70 -5.13 -12.06
CA ASN A 439 -32.46 -3.71 -11.84
C ASN A 439 -31.70 -3.39 -10.54
N ASP A 440 -31.28 -4.41 -9.78
CA ASP A 440 -30.43 -4.23 -8.59
C ASP A 440 -29.12 -3.51 -8.97
N GLY A 441 -28.62 -2.69 -8.05
CA GLY A 441 -27.41 -1.89 -8.21
C GLY A 441 -27.67 -0.40 -8.40
N ALA A 442 -26.60 0.37 -8.27
CA ALA A 442 -26.61 1.82 -8.41
C ALA A 442 -27.02 2.22 -9.84
N PRO A 443 -27.99 3.14 -10.00
CA PRO A 443 -28.36 3.63 -11.32
C PRO A 443 -27.21 4.40 -11.99
N PRO A 444 -27.19 4.52 -13.33
CA PRO A 444 -26.13 5.25 -14.05
C PRO A 444 -25.97 6.72 -13.64
N GLU A 445 -27.05 7.32 -13.13
CA GLU A 445 -27.10 8.71 -12.63
C GLU A 445 -26.33 8.90 -11.31
N THR A 446 -26.10 7.81 -10.56
CA THR A 446 -25.23 7.85 -9.40
C THR A 446 -23.80 7.87 -9.91
N SER A 447 -22.99 8.82 -9.47
CA SER A 447 -21.57 8.91 -9.80
C SER A 447 -20.83 7.66 -9.28
N VAL A 448 -20.88 6.59 -10.07
CA VAL A 448 -20.18 5.33 -9.79
C VAL A 448 -18.81 5.41 -10.42
N GLU A 449 -17.80 5.52 -9.57
CA GLU A 449 -16.39 5.59 -9.92
C GLU A 449 -15.89 4.19 -10.23
N VAL A 450 -15.14 4.03 -11.34
CA VAL A 450 -14.56 2.75 -11.72
C VAL A 450 -13.07 2.75 -11.41
N MET A 451 -12.65 1.95 -10.44
CA MET A 451 -11.24 1.69 -10.21
C MET A 451 -10.78 0.51 -11.07
N CYS A 452 -9.75 0.76 -11.87
CA CYS A 452 -9.06 -0.28 -12.63
C CYS A 452 -8.07 -1.00 -11.70
N ALA A 453 -8.42 -2.20 -11.27
CA ALA A 453 -7.63 -3.03 -10.36
C ALA A 453 -6.72 -4.02 -11.09
N LEU A 454 -6.49 -3.86 -12.40
CA LEU A 454 -5.76 -4.84 -13.21
C LEU A 454 -4.33 -5.09 -12.71
N ALA A 455 -3.63 -4.04 -12.29
CA ALA A 455 -2.28 -4.16 -11.72
C ALA A 455 -2.25 -5.02 -10.45
N GLN A 456 -3.37 -5.10 -9.72
CA GLN A 456 -3.51 -5.85 -8.48
C GLN A 456 -4.29 -7.15 -8.64
N MET A 457 -4.55 -7.58 -9.87
CA MET A 457 -5.43 -8.71 -10.14
C MET A 457 -4.94 -10.02 -9.49
N GLU A 458 -3.64 -10.29 -9.49
CA GLU A 458 -3.11 -11.51 -8.86
C GLU A 458 -3.17 -11.44 -7.34
N VAL A 459 -2.97 -10.25 -6.74
CA VAL A 459 -3.13 -10.03 -5.29
C VAL A 459 -4.59 -10.24 -4.90
N LYS A 460 -5.52 -9.62 -5.64
CA LYS A 460 -6.96 -9.78 -5.45
C LYS A 460 -7.38 -11.25 -5.60
N MET A 461 -6.88 -11.95 -6.60
CA MET A 461 -7.21 -13.36 -6.80
C MET A 461 -6.66 -14.25 -5.67
N GLY A 462 -5.42 -14.00 -5.24
CA GLY A 462 -4.85 -14.68 -4.07
C GLY A 462 -5.67 -14.45 -2.81
N CYS A 463 -6.15 -13.22 -2.59
CA CYS A 463 -7.03 -12.87 -1.49
C CYS A 463 -8.36 -13.64 -1.57
N ILE A 464 -9.04 -13.64 -2.72
CA ILE A 464 -10.26 -14.40 -2.95
C ILE A 464 -10.06 -15.90 -2.65
N LEU A 465 -8.99 -16.49 -3.19
CA LEU A 465 -8.70 -17.91 -3.03
C LEU A 465 -8.30 -18.29 -1.59
N SER A 466 -7.94 -17.31 -0.76
CA SER A 466 -7.68 -17.55 0.66
C SER A 466 -8.94 -17.87 1.46
N HIS A 467 -10.12 -17.42 0.98
CA HIS A 467 -11.45 -17.72 1.52
C HIS A 467 -11.97 -19.06 0.99
N ARG A 468 -11.20 -20.13 1.22
CA ARG A 468 -11.45 -21.46 0.69
C ARG A 468 -12.84 -21.99 1.05
N THR A 469 -13.36 -21.70 2.24
CA THR A 469 -14.72 -22.10 2.63
C THR A 469 -15.83 -21.45 1.79
N GLN A 470 -15.58 -20.27 1.23
CA GLN A 470 -16.53 -19.45 0.46
C GLN A 470 -16.33 -19.53 -1.06
N VAL A 471 -15.24 -20.14 -1.51
CA VAL A 471 -14.96 -20.35 -2.94
C VAL A 471 -15.34 -21.78 -3.35
N ALA A 472 -16.25 -21.92 -4.31
CA ALA A 472 -16.68 -23.22 -4.82
C ALA A 472 -15.52 -23.98 -5.53
N PRO A 473 -15.46 -25.32 -5.48
CA PRO A 473 -14.43 -26.10 -6.16
C PRO A 473 -14.41 -25.92 -7.68
N ASP A 474 -15.56 -25.61 -8.27
CA ASP A 474 -15.73 -25.33 -9.69
C ASP A 474 -15.71 -23.81 -9.98
N TRP A 475 -14.98 -23.05 -9.17
CA TRP A 475 -14.79 -21.61 -9.30
C TRP A 475 -14.60 -21.20 -10.77
N PRO A 476 -15.45 -20.31 -11.32
CA PRO A 476 -15.49 -20.08 -12.76
C PRO A 476 -14.19 -19.47 -13.29
N TYR A 477 -13.45 -18.73 -12.45
CA TYR A 477 -12.24 -18.04 -12.87
C TYR A 477 -11.02 -18.95 -13.03
N ASP A 478 -11.09 -20.21 -12.59
CA ASP A 478 -10.07 -21.23 -12.88
C ASP A 478 -10.22 -21.80 -14.30
N ARG A 479 -11.38 -21.59 -14.93
CA ARG A 479 -11.78 -22.20 -16.20
C ARG A 479 -11.88 -21.21 -17.37
N VAL A 480 -11.64 -19.92 -17.12
CA VAL A 480 -11.68 -18.87 -18.14
C VAL A 480 -10.31 -18.19 -18.25
N PRO A 481 -9.96 -17.64 -19.42
CA PRO A 481 -8.71 -16.89 -19.56
C PRO A 481 -8.72 -15.65 -18.67
N ARG A 482 -7.52 -15.14 -18.35
CA ARG A 482 -7.34 -13.96 -17.49
C ARG A 482 -8.08 -12.73 -18.02
N GLU A 483 -8.21 -12.58 -19.33
CA GLU A 483 -9.00 -11.53 -19.97
C GLU A 483 -10.47 -11.51 -19.49
N ALA A 484 -11.10 -12.68 -19.39
CA ALA A 484 -12.47 -12.79 -18.90
C ALA A 484 -12.57 -12.40 -17.42
N ALA A 485 -11.60 -12.85 -16.61
CA ALA A 485 -11.50 -12.49 -15.20
C ALA A 485 -11.29 -10.98 -15.01
N ASN A 486 -10.39 -10.38 -15.80
CA ASN A 486 -10.08 -8.96 -15.80
C ASN A 486 -11.30 -8.10 -16.13
N LYS A 487 -12.14 -8.54 -17.07
CA LYS A 487 -13.37 -7.82 -17.42
C LYS A 487 -14.31 -7.68 -16.23
N ILE A 488 -14.43 -8.68 -15.37
CA ILE A 488 -15.37 -8.65 -14.24
C ILE A 488 -14.71 -8.19 -12.95
N LEU A 489 -13.62 -8.83 -12.55
CA LEU A 489 -12.96 -8.61 -11.27
C LEU A 489 -11.92 -7.48 -11.30
N GLY A 490 -11.46 -7.10 -12.50
CA GLY A 490 -10.51 -5.99 -12.68
C GLY A 490 -11.15 -4.60 -12.62
N ARG A 491 -12.48 -4.52 -12.51
CA ARG A 491 -13.24 -3.28 -12.33
C ARG A 491 -13.95 -3.32 -10.98
N GLU A 492 -13.70 -2.30 -10.18
CA GLU A 492 -14.35 -2.10 -8.89
C GLU A 492 -15.08 -0.77 -8.91
N TYR A 493 -16.20 -0.70 -8.20
CA TYR A 493 -17.17 0.36 -8.37
C TYR A 493 -17.47 1.03 -7.04
N TYR A 494 -17.40 2.35 -7.01
CA TYR A 494 -17.50 3.12 -5.77
C TYR A 494 -18.43 4.31 -5.91
N ILE A 495 -19.06 4.73 -4.82
CA ILE A 495 -19.82 5.99 -4.73
C ILE A 495 -19.15 6.83 -3.65
N ARG A 496 -18.74 8.06 -3.97
CA ARG A 496 -18.27 8.99 -2.94
C ARG A 496 -19.45 9.57 -2.17
N GLY A 497 -19.60 9.13 -0.93
CA GLY A 497 -20.60 9.61 0.02
C GLY A 497 -20.26 10.95 0.65
N TRP A 498 -18.97 11.29 0.79
CA TRP A 498 -18.53 12.59 1.32
C TRP A 498 -17.14 13.02 0.79
N PRO A 499 -16.97 14.29 0.43
CA PRO A 499 -18.04 15.17 -0.05
C PRO A 499 -18.64 14.55 -1.33
N PRO A 500 -19.93 14.72 -1.63
CA PRO A 500 -20.51 14.20 -2.87
C PRO A 500 -19.76 14.68 -4.12
N VAL A 501 -19.70 13.85 -5.16
CA VAL A 501 -19.10 14.24 -6.46
C VAL A 501 -19.94 15.35 -7.09
N THR A 502 -19.28 16.40 -7.58
CA THR A 502 -19.94 17.46 -8.35
C THR A 502 -19.95 17.12 -9.84
N ASN A 503 -20.91 17.64 -10.61
CA ASN A 503 -21.09 17.28 -12.03
C ASN A 503 -19.87 17.58 -12.92
N ASP A 504 -19.03 18.54 -12.54
CA ASP A 504 -17.87 18.98 -13.31
C ASP A 504 -16.55 18.34 -12.85
N GLU A 505 -16.61 17.45 -11.85
CA GLU A 505 -15.42 16.87 -11.24
C GLU A 505 -14.90 15.66 -12.01
N THR A 506 -13.59 15.66 -12.30
CA THR A 506 -12.91 14.48 -12.81
C THR A 506 -12.55 13.58 -11.64
N VAL A 507 -13.15 12.39 -11.61
CA VAL A 507 -12.93 11.44 -10.54
C VAL A 507 -11.63 10.65 -10.75
N SER A 508 -10.77 10.66 -9.72
CA SER A 508 -9.55 9.85 -9.65
C SER A 508 -9.82 8.43 -9.12
N PRO A 509 -9.12 7.39 -9.60
CA PRO A 509 -9.11 6.07 -8.97
C PRO A 509 -8.33 6.02 -7.64
N ASP A 510 -7.72 7.14 -7.22
CA ASP A 510 -7.05 7.29 -5.93
C ASP A 510 -7.99 7.98 -4.94
N PHE A 511 -8.33 7.30 -3.84
CA PHE A 511 -9.25 7.82 -2.82
C PHE A 511 -8.68 8.99 -2.01
N PHE A 512 -7.37 9.25 -2.14
CA PHE A 512 -6.66 10.36 -1.52
C PHE A 512 -6.41 11.52 -2.50
N ALA A 513 -6.92 11.44 -3.74
CA ALA A 513 -6.78 12.54 -4.68
C ALA A 513 -7.53 13.78 -4.20
N ALA A 514 -6.87 14.94 -4.32
CA ALA A 514 -7.43 16.25 -3.99
C ALA A 514 -8.03 16.33 -2.57
N LEU A 515 -7.41 15.65 -1.59
CA LEU A 515 -7.64 15.98 -0.18
C LEU A 515 -7.18 17.43 -0.01
N SER A 516 -8.14 18.35 0.08
CA SER A 516 -7.86 19.75 0.36
C SER A 516 -7.50 19.90 1.83
N GLU A 517 -6.65 20.87 2.14
CA GLU A 517 -6.54 21.42 3.49
C GLU A 517 -7.95 21.79 3.99
N GLU A 518 -8.25 21.45 5.24
CA GLU A 518 -9.56 21.61 5.86
C GLU A 518 -9.99 23.09 5.94
N ASP A 519 -11.30 23.31 5.80
CA ASP A 519 -12.02 24.44 6.42
C ASP A 519 -12.29 24.16 7.90
#